data_AF-A0A0D6AZ21-F1
#
_entry.id   AF-A0A0D6AZ21-F1
#
_cell.length_a   1.000
_cell.length_b   1.000
_cell.length_c   1.000
_cell.angle_alpha   90.00
_cell.angle_beta   90.00
_cell.angle_gamma   90.00
#
_symmetry.space_group_name_H-M   'P 1'
#
loop_
_entity.id
_entity.type
_entity.pdbx_description
1 polymer ?
#
loop_
_entity_poly.entity_id
_entity_poly.type
_entity_poly.pdbx_seq_one_letter_code
_entity_poly.pdbx_strand_id
1 'polypeptide(L)'
;MADFLTAILIGSLAQKFYADYQHLDWHELLTGLAATNLRLVETISSRTNDELYGHPWYGKWTKGRMIQFNTSSPYANARVRIRKWLKVVS
;
A
#
# COMPACT_ATOMS: atom_id res chain seq x y z
N MET A 1 -2.75 -1.39 -24.61
CA MET A 1 -2.75 -2.87 -24.39
C MET A 1 -2.07 -3.24 -23.07
N ALA A 2 -0.88 -2.70 -22.77
CA ALA A 2 -0.19 -2.90 -21.49
C ALA A 2 -1.01 -2.45 -20.26
N ASP A 3 -1.63 -1.27 -20.29
CA ASP A 3 -2.36 -0.72 -19.12
C ASP A 3 -3.59 -1.54 -18.71
N PHE A 4 -4.28 -2.18 -19.67
CA PHE A 4 -5.44 -3.03 -19.40
C PHE A 4 -5.04 -4.35 -18.73
N LEU A 5 -3.96 -4.97 -19.21
CA LEU A 5 -3.41 -6.19 -18.61
C LEU A 5 -2.85 -5.92 -17.20
N THR A 6 -2.18 -4.79 -17.00
CA THR A 6 -1.72 -4.36 -15.66
C THR A 6 -2.88 -4.11 -14.70
N ALA A 7 -3.98 -3.51 -15.16
CA ALA A 7 -5.18 -3.31 -14.34
C ALA A 7 -5.84 -4.63 -13.92
N ILE A 8 -5.92 -5.62 -14.82
CA ILE A 8 -6.43 -6.96 -14.51
C ILE A 8 -5.57 -7.64 -13.45
N LEU A 9 -4.24 -7.59 -13.59
CA LEU A 9 -3.30 -8.19 -12.64
C LEU A 9 -3.43 -7.58 -11.23
N ILE A 10 -3.61 -6.26 -11.14
CA ILE A 10 -3.83 -5.58 -9.85
C ILE A 10 -5.19 -5.95 -9.27
N GLY A 11 -6.22 -6.10 -10.10
CA GLY A 11 -7.54 -6.58 -9.69
C GLY A 11 -7.49 -7.98 -9.09
N SER A 12 -6.85 -8.94 -9.78
CA SER A 12 -6.66 -10.29 -9.27
C SER A 12 -5.80 -10.34 -8.00
N LEU A 13 -4.77 -9.50 -7.91
CA LEU A 13 -3.96 -9.38 -6.70
C LEU A 13 -4.76 -8.84 -5.51
N ALA A 14 -5.64 -7.87 -5.74
CA ALA A 14 -6.55 -7.37 -4.70
C ALA A 14 -7.51 -8.48 -4.20
N GLN A 15 -8.04 -9.30 -5.12
CA GLN A 15 -8.86 -10.46 -4.73
C GLN A 15 -8.09 -11.48 -3.90
N LYS A 16 -6.81 -11.69 -4.22
CA LYS A 16 -5.93 -12.52 -3.38
C LYS A 16 -5.81 -11.95 -1.97
N PHE A 17 -5.58 -10.64 -1.81
CA PHE A 17 -5.52 -10.03 -0.47
C PHE A 17 -6.82 -10.22 0.32
N TYR A 18 -7.99 -10.12 -0.33
CA TYR A 18 -9.25 -10.43 0.33
C TYR A 18 -9.28 -11.90 0.79
N ALA A 19 -8.93 -12.85 -0.08
CA ALA A 19 -8.92 -14.26 0.27
C ALA A 19 -7.90 -14.62 1.36
N ASP A 20 -6.72 -14.00 1.34
CA ASP A 20 -5.65 -14.23 2.31
C ASP A 20 -6.06 -13.77 3.71
N TYR A 21 -6.78 -12.66 3.83
CA TYR A 21 -7.08 -12.02 5.12
C TYR A 21 -8.54 -12.12 5.57
N GLN A 22 -9.43 -12.75 4.80
CA GLN A 22 -10.86 -12.88 5.13
C GLN A 22 -11.16 -13.60 6.45
N HIS A 23 -10.21 -14.39 6.96
CA HIS A 23 -10.36 -15.17 8.18
C HIS A 23 -10.00 -14.38 9.45
N LEU A 24 -9.43 -13.18 9.30
CA LEU A 24 -9.06 -12.30 10.41
C LEU A 24 -10.22 -11.37 10.76
N ASP A 25 -10.38 -11.09 12.05
CA ASP A 25 -11.31 -10.08 12.52
C ASP A 25 -10.77 -8.64 12.33
N TRP A 26 -11.63 -7.67 12.61
CA TRP A 26 -11.28 -6.25 12.46
C TRP A 26 -10.08 -5.82 13.32
N HIS A 27 -9.98 -6.31 14.55
CA HIS A 27 -8.91 -5.94 15.47
C HIS A 27 -7.57 -6.56 15.06
N GLU A 28 -7.59 -7.81 14.59
CA GLU A 28 -6.43 -8.50 14.03
C GLU A 28 -5.90 -7.78 12.79
N LEU A 29 -6.79 -7.36 11.88
CA LEU A 29 -6.44 -6.59 10.69
C LEU A 29 -5.76 -5.26 11.05
N LEU A 30 -6.31 -4.51 12.02
CA LEU A 30 -5.72 -3.26 12.48
C LEU A 30 -4.36 -3.46 13.14
N THR A 31 -4.21 -4.48 13.97
CA THR A 31 -2.95 -4.82 14.64
C THR A 31 -1.89 -5.20 13.62
N GLY A 32 -2.24 -6.04 12.64
CA GLY A 32 -1.35 -6.43 11.55
C GLY A 32 -0.91 -5.25 10.68
N LEU A 33 -1.83 -4.35 10.35
CA LEU A 33 -1.54 -3.13 9.61
C LEU A 33 -0.59 -2.21 10.39
N ALA A 34 -0.86 -1.96 11.67
CA ALA A 34 -0.03 -1.11 12.52
C ALA A 34 1.39 -1.66 12.67
N ALA A 35 1.53 -2.96 12.95
CA ALA A 35 2.82 -3.63 13.07
C ALA A 35 3.61 -3.61 11.75
N THR A 36 2.93 -3.81 10.62
CA THR A 36 3.55 -3.76 9.29
C THR A 36 4.03 -2.35 8.95
N ASN A 37 3.22 -1.33 9.25
CA ASN A 37 3.60 0.07 9.02
C ASN A 37 4.79 0.48 9.87
N LEU A 38 4.85 0.07 11.14
CA LEU A 38 5.99 0.34 12.02
C LEU A 38 7.29 -0.25 11.46
N ARG A 39 7.29 -1.54 11.10
CA ARG A 39 8.46 -2.18 10.48
C ARG A 39 8.88 -1.52 9.18
N LEU A 40 7.91 -1.07 8.38
CA LEU A 40 8.18 -0.36 7.13
C LEU A 40 8.88 0.99 7.38
N VAL A 41 8.41 1.76 8.37
CA VAL A 41 9.04 3.03 8.76
C VAL A 41 10.45 2.81 9.28
N GLU A 42 10.68 1.81 10.15
CA GLU A 42 12.02 1.46 10.64
C GLU A 42 12.96 1.08 9.50
N THR A 43 12.46 0.23 8.59
CA THR A 43 13.19 -0.21 7.41
C THR A 43 13.55 0.97 6.50
N ILE A 44 12.65 1.91 6.26
CA ILE A 44 12.95 3.09 5.41
C ILE A 44 13.92 4.04 6.11
N SER A 45 13.75 4.24 7.42
CA SER A 45 14.57 5.17 8.21
C SER A 45 16.04 4.75 8.30
N SER A 46 16.35 3.46 8.10
CA SER A 46 17.73 2.96 8.07
C SER A 46 18.43 3.13 6.72
N ARG A 47 17.76 3.73 5.72
CA ARG A 47 18.28 3.89 4.35
C ARG A 47 18.63 5.35 4.05
N THR A 48 19.61 5.53 3.17
CA THR A 48 20.01 6.87 2.74
C THR A 48 19.02 7.44 1.73
N ASN A 49 18.98 8.78 1.61
CA ASN A 49 18.19 9.44 0.59
C ASN A 49 18.62 9.02 -0.83
N ASP A 50 19.92 8.81 -1.05
CA ASP A 50 20.46 8.36 -2.32
C ASP A 50 19.95 6.95 -2.69
N GLU A 51 19.93 6.01 -1.73
CA GLU A 51 19.34 4.68 -1.96
C GLU A 51 17.85 4.76 -2.31
N LEU A 52 17.11 5.66 -1.66
CA LEU A 52 15.67 5.78 -1.84
C LEU A 52 15.30 6.55 -3.11
N TYR A 53 16.07 7.57 -3.49
CA TYR A 53 15.66 8.56 -4.48
C TYR A 53 16.75 8.94 -5.50
N GLY A 54 18.00 8.53 -5.31
CA GLY A 54 19.13 8.88 -6.20
C GLY A 54 19.07 8.19 -7.55
N HIS A 55 18.55 6.95 -7.61
CA HIS A 55 18.58 6.14 -8.83
C HIS A 55 17.28 5.36 -9.09
N PRO A 56 16.96 5.06 -10.36
CA PRO A 56 15.91 4.12 -10.71
C PRO A 56 16.17 2.74 -10.10
N TRP A 57 15.11 2.10 -9.62
CA TRP A 57 15.15 0.78 -8.99
C TRP A 57 14.27 -0.23 -9.71
N TYR A 58 13.09 0.18 -10.17
CA TYR A 58 12.19 -0.65 -10.97
C TYR A 58 11.72 0.11 -12.21
N GLY A 59 12.28 -0.26 -13.37
CA GLY A 59 12.13 0.51 -14.59
C GLY A 59 12.62 1.94 -14.37
N LYS A 60 11.74 2.92 -14.59
CA LYS A 60 12.04 4.35 -14.36
C LYS A 60 11.82 4.83 -12.92
N TRP A 61 11.25 3.99 -12.05
CA TRP A 61 10.83 4.41 -10.71
C TRP A 61 11.92 4.17 -9.67
N THR A 62 12.16 5.17 -8.82
CA THR A 62 13.05 5.04 -7.65
C THR A 62 12.43 4.10 -6.61
N LYS A 63 13.28 3.57 -5.72
CA LYS A 63 12.83 2.67 -4.64
C LYS A 63 11.79 3.34 -3.75
N GLY A 64 12.05 4.57 -3.31
CA GLY A 64 11.12 5.38 -2.52
C GLY A 64 9.79 5.61 -3.22
N ARG A 65 9.80 5.78 -4.55
CA ARG A 65 8.56 5.94 -5.33
C ARG A 65 7.75 4.65 -5.41
N MET A 66 8.40 3.49 -5.56
CA MET A 66 7.71 2.19 -5.54
C MET A 66 7.12 1.88 -4.15
N ILE A 67 7.83 2.24 -3.09
CA ILE A 67 7.31 2.17 -1.70
C ILE A 67 6.08 3.07 -1.55
N GLN A 68 6.16 4.32 -2.00
CA GLN A 68 5.06 5.29 -1.93
C GLN A 68 3.78 4.75 -2.60
N PHE A 69 3.90 4.13 -3.78
CA PHE A 69 2.75 3.57 -4.51
C PHE A 69 2.00 2.49 -3.72
N ASN A 70 2.63 1.82 -2.75
CA ASN A 70 2.05 0.74 -1.95
C ASN A 70 1.75 1.17 -0.50
N THR A 71 2.08 2.40 -0.09
CA THR A 71 1.94 2.86 1.30
C THR A 71 1.20 4.19 1.39
N SER A 72 1.91 5.31 1.44
CA SER A 72 1.33 6.63 1.72
C SER A 72 0.27 7.05 0.69
N SER A 73 0.42 6.67 -0.59
CA SER A 73 -0.61 6.92 -1.60
C SER A 73 -1.91 6.13 -1.36
N PRO A 74 -1.89 4.79 -1.21
CA PRO A 74 -3.07 4.02 -0.78
C PRO A 74 -3.66 4.46 0.57
N TYR A 75 -2.85 4.83 1.56
CA TYR A 75 -3.35 5.28 2.88
C TYR A 75 -4.17 6.57 2.76
N ALA A 76 -3.67 7.54 1.98
CA ALA A 76 -4.41 8.77 1.70
C ALA A 76 -5.73 8.47 0.97
N ASN A 77 -5.71 7.56 -0.02
CA ASN A 77 -6.91 7.16 -0.75
C ASN A 77 -7.95 6.47 0.15
N ALA A 78 -7.52 5.50 0.95
CA ALA A 78 -8.37 4.76 1.89
C ALA A 78 -9.02 5.72 2.91
N ARG A 79 -8.24 6.66 3.47
CA ARG A 79 -8.75 7.67 4.40
C ARG A 79 -9.87 8.51 3.76
N VAL A 80 -9.71 8.93 2.50
CA VAL A 80 -10.76 9.68 1.80
C VAL A 80 -12.01 8.83 1.59
N ARG A 81 -11.87 7.57 1.18
CA ARG A 81 -13.01 6.65 0.99
C ARG A 81 -13.76 6.39 2.28
N ILE A 82 -13.05 6.09 3.37
CA ILE A 82 -13.65 5.85 4.69
C ILE A 82 -14.38 7.10 5.19
N ARG A 83 -13.78 8.29 5.08
CA ARG A 83 -14.46 9.54 5.48
C ARG A 83 -15.72 9.82 4.66
N LYS A 84 -15.70 9.52 3.36
CA LYS A 84 -16.91 9.64 2.51
C LYS A 84 -17.99 8.66 2.95
N TRP A 85 -17.62 7.41 3.21
CA TRP A 85 -18.54 6.39 3.71
C TRP A 85 -19.13 6.76 5.07
N LEU A 86 -18.30 7.18 6.02
CA LEU A 86 -18.74 7.61 7.36
C LEU A 86 -19.82 8.69 7.28
N LYS A 87 -19.69 9.68 6.38
CA LYS A 87 -20.71 10.72 6.18
C LYS A 87 -22.06 10.21 5.67
N VAL A 88 -22.09 9.02 5.05
CA VAL A 88 -23.30 8.40 4.53
C VAL A 88 -23.95 7.49 5.58
N VAL A 89 -23.14 6.88 6.44
CA VAL A 89 -23.62 5.94 7.47
C VAL A 89 -23.81 6.56 8.86
N SER A 90 -23.24 7.74 9.10
CA SER A 90 -23.47 8.56 10.30
C SER A 90 -24.72 9.40 10.19
#